data_AF-A0A1J3I716-F1
#
_entry.id   AF-A0A1J3I716-F1
#
_cell.length_a   1.000
_cell.length_b   1.000
_cell.length_c   1.000
_cell.angle_alpha   90.00
_cell.angle_beta   90.00
_cell.angle_gamma   90.00
#
_symmetry.space_group_name_H-M   'P 1'
#
loop_
_entity.id
_entity.type
_entity.pdbx_description
1 polymer ?
#
loop_
_entity_poly.entity_id
_entity_poly.type
_entity_poly.pdbx_seq_one_letter_code
_entity_poly.pdbx_strand_id
1 'polypeptide(L)'
;MAKENTGLHHQTEARRKKLTLILGVSGLCILFYVLGAWQNNNVPASFSKLGCETQSNPSSSSSSSTSSESTELDFKSHNQNEVKETNQTIKYFEPCDLSLSEYTPCEDRQRGRRFDRNMMKYRERHCPSKDELLYCLIPPPPNYKIP
;
A
#
# COMPACT_ATOMS: atom_id res chain seq x y z
N MET A 1 47.94 2.61 -52.73
CA MET A 1 47.10 1.57 -52.08
C MET A 1 47.30 1.69 -50.58
N ALA A 2 46.40 2.37 -49.87
CA ALA A 2 46.47 2.53 -48.40
C ALA A 2 45.06 2.84 -47.86
N LYS A 3 44.21 1.83 -47.70
CA LYS A 3 42.86 2.03 -47.14
C LYS A 3 42.41 0.92 -46.18
N GLU A 4 43.30 0.06 -45.71
CA GLU A 4 42.89 -1.11 -44.90
C GLU A 4 43.23 -1.03 -43.40
N ASN A 5 44.09 -0.10 -42.95
CA ASN A 5 44.53 -0.05 -41.54
C ASN A 5 43.71 0.86 -40.61
N THR A 6 42.83 1.74 -41.13
CA THR A 6 42.09 2.71 -40.31
C THR A 6 40.87 2.09 -39.61
N GLY A 7 40.27 1.04 -40.18
CA GLY A 7 39.08 0.39 -39.61
C GLY A 7 39.34 -0.42 -38.34
N LEU A 8 40.49 -1.12 -38.28
CA LEU A 8 40.85 -1.97 -37.13
C LEU A 8 41.20 -1.15 -35.88
N HIS A 9 41.90 -0.03 -36.05
CA HIS A 9 42.22 0.89 -34.96
C HIS A 9 40.96 1.52 -34.35
N HIS A 10 40.03 1.99 -35.18
CA HIS A 10 38.78 2.56 -34.69
C HIS A 10 37.91 1.52 -33.93
N GLN A 11 37.90 0.27 -34.40
CA GLN A 11 37.14 -0.80 -33.75
C GLN A 11 37.75 -1.21 -32.39
N THR A 12 39.08 -1.23 -32.28
CA THR A 12 39.77 -1.54 -31.03
C THR A 12 39.63 -0.42 -29.99
N GLU A 13 39.67 0.85 -30.41
CA GLU A 13 39.39 2.00 -29.52
C GLU A 13 37.94 2.02 -29.04
N ALA A 14 36.98 1.74 -29.91
CA ALA A 14 35.57 1.64 -29.52
C ALA A 14 35.32 0.50 -28.52
N ARG A 15 36.00 -0.65 -28.69
CA ARG A 15 35.94 -1.77 -27.73
C ARG A 15 36.59 -1.41 -26.39
N ARG A 16 37.75 -0.73 -26.40
CA ARG A 16 38.42 -0.26 -25.18
C ARG A 16 37.56 0.74 -24.40
N LYS A 17 36.95 1.72 -25.07
CA LYS A 17 36.02 2.68 -24.45
C LYS A 17 34.81 1.99 -23.82
N LYS A 18 34.22 1.02 -24.51
CA LYS A 18 33.11 0.21 -23.95
C LYS A 18 33.55 -0.60 -22.73
N LEU A 19 34.74 -1.23 -22.77
CA LEU A 19 35.27 -1.97 -21.63
C LEU A 19 35.57 -1.06 -20.44
N THR A 20 36.16 0.12 -20.65
CA THR A 20 36.39 1.11 -19.60
C THR A 20 35.08 1.61 -18.98
N LEU A 21 34.03 1.82 -19.78
CA LEU A 21 32.70 2.18 -19.28
C LEU A 21 32.08 1.06 -18.44
N ILE A 22 32.15 -0.19 -18.91
CA ILE A 22 31.62 -1.34 -18.17
C ILE A 22 32.36 -1.51 -16.83
N LEU A 23 33.69 -1.47 -16.84
CA LEU A 23 34.51 -1.57 -15.63
C LEU A 23 34.29 -0.39 -14.67
N GLY A 24 34.11 0.82 -15.19
CA GLY A 24 33.78 2.00 -14.40
C GLY A 24 32.42 1.90 -13.72
N VAL A 25 31.38 1.50 -14.46
CA VAL A 25 30.02 1.30 -13.93
C VAL A 25 30.00 0.17 -12.89
N SER A 26 30.66 -0.96 -13.16
CA SER A 26 30.74 -2.07 -12.19
C SER A 26 31.49 -1.66 -10.92
N GLY A 27 32.60 -0.93 -11.05
CA GLY A 27 33.38 -0.46 -9.90
C GLY A 27 32.59 0.52 -9.03
N LEU A 28 31.90 1.47 -9.65
CA LEU A 28 31.06 2.44 -8.95
C LEU A 28 29.87 1.75 -8.26
N CYS A 29 29.26 0.75 -8.88
CA CYS A 29 28.18 -0.04 -8.29
C CYS A 29 28.64 -0.81 -7.04
N ILE A 30 29.81 -1.45 -7.10
CA ILE A 30 30.40 -2.17 -5.95
C ILE A 30 30.76 -1.19 -4.83
N LEU A 31 31.31 -0.03 -5.16
CA LEU A 31 31.68 1.00 -4.19
C LEU A 31 30.45 1.50 -3.42
N PHE A 32 29.36 1.86 -4.10
CA PHE A 32 28.11 2.27 -3.43
C PHE A 32 27.47 1.15 -2.61
N TYR A 33 27.53 -0.11 -3.07
CA TYR A 33 27.05 -1.25 -2.32
C TYR A 33 27.80 -1.44 -0.99
N VAL A 34 29.14 -1.36 -1.01
CA VAL A 34 29.96 -1.48 0.20
C VAL A 34 29.73 -0.29 1.13
N LEU A 35 29.64 0.95 0.62
CA LEU A 35 29.33 2.12 1.43
C LEU A 35 27.95 2.01 2.11
N GLY A 36 26.93 1.54 1.38
CA GLY A 36 25.59 1.30 1.93
C GLY A 36 25.58 0.18 2.97
N ALA A 37 26.30 -0.91 2.72
CA ALA A 37 26.44 -2.01 3.68
C ALA A 37 27.21 -1.60 4.94
N TRP A 38 28.17 -0.68 4.83
CA TRP A 38 28.93 -0.19 5.98
C TRP A 38 28.13 0.78 6.84
N GLN A 39 27.27 1.61 6.24
CA GLN A 39 26.31 2.43 7.00
C GLN A 39 25.32 1.56 7.80
N ASN A 40 25.02 0.34 7.34
CA ASN A 40 24.17 -0.62 8.06
C ASN A 40 24.86 -1.34 9.24
N ASN A 41 26.18 -1.21 9.42
CA ASN A 41 26.89 -1.77 10.57
C ASN A 41 26.97 -0.81 11.77
N ASN A 42 26.55 0.44 11.63
CA ASN A 42 26.42 1.40 12.73
C ASN A 42 24.94 1.69 13.07
N VAL A 43 24.11 0.65 13.03
CA VAL A 43 22.78 0.73 13.65
C VAL A 43 22.98 0.42 15.15
N PRO A 44 22.79 1.36 16.08
CA PRO A 44 22.71 1.00 17.48
C PRO A 44 21.59 -0.03 17.63
N ALA A 45 21.91 -1.18 18.24
CA ALA A 45 20.96 -2.19 18.63
C ALA A 45 19.96 -1.60 19.63
N SER A 46 18.91 -0.98 19.13
CA SER A 46 17.70 -0.59 19.87
C SER A 46 16.56 -0.38 18.89
N PHE A 47 16.30 -1.40 18.08
CA PHE A 47 14.92 -1.70 17.74
C PHE A 47 14.48 -2.78 18.72
N SER A 48 13.75 -2.34 19.75
CA SER A 48 12.96 -3.23 20.59
C SER A 48 12.05 -4.04 19.67
N LYS A 49 12.44 -5.29 19.47
CA LYS A 49 11.63 -6.32 18.87
C LYS A 49 10.39 -6.47 19.76
N LEU A 50 9.31 -5.78 19.39
CA LEU A 50 7.96 -6.13 19.84
C LEU A 50 7.60 -7.43 19.13
N GLY A 51 8.16 -8.53 19.65
CA GLY A 51 7.70 -9.87 19.34
C GLY A 51 6.48 -10.14 20.19
N CYS A 52 5.31 -10.28 19.58
CA CYS A 52 4.24 -11.05 20.20
C CYS A 52 4.72 -12.49 20.29
N GLU A 53 5.26 -12.90 21.44
CA GLU A 53 5.47 -14.30 21.75
C GLU A 53 4.10 -14.97 21.83
N THR A 54 3.74 -15.65 20.76
CA THR A 54 2.67 -16.64 20.78
C THR A 54 3.29 -17.93 21.32
N GLN A 55 3.32 -18.08 22.66
CA GLN A 55 3.54 -19.39 23.26
C GLN A 55 2.20 -20.11 23.40
N SER A 56 2.04 -21.09 22.52
CA SER A 56 1.04 -22.13 22.61
C SER A 56 1.31 -23.09 23.78
N ASN A 57 0.27 -23.32 24.58
CA ASN A 57 -0.06 -24.50 25.40
C ASN A 57 0.54 -24.59 26.83
N PRO A 58 -0.03 -25.43 27.74
CA PRO A 58 -1.12 -25.04 28.64
C PRO A 58 -0.79 -25.30 30.13
N SER A 59 -1.63 -24.79 31.03
CA SER A 59 -1.81 -25.27 32.42
C SER A 59 -0.58 -25.29 33.35
N SER A 60 -0.48 -24.32 34.27
CA SER A 60 -0.22 -24.60 35.69
C SER A 60 -0.32 -23.34 36.55
N SER A 61 -0.99 -23.52 37.67
CA SER A 61 -1.27 -22.58 38.74
C SER A 61 -0.02 -21.97 39.39
N SER A 62 -0.04 -20.66 39.63
CA SER A 62 0.53 -20.08 40.85
C SER A 62 -0.17 -18.76 41.19
N SER A 63 -0.71 -18.73 42.40
CA SER A 63 -1.36 -17.61 43.06
C SER A 63 -0.37 -16.51 43.41
N SER A 64 -0.62 -15.29 42.94
CA SER A 64 -0.18 -14.07 43.62
C SER A 64 -1.30 -13.04 43.54
N SER A 65 -1.84 -12.72 44.70
CA SER A 65 -2.88 -11.75 44.94
C SER A 65 -2.28 -10.34 44.93
N THR A 66 -2.61 -9.54 43.92
CA THR A 66 -2.48 -8.07 43.99
C THR A 66 -3.49 -7.47 43.01
N SER A 67 -4.57 -6.92 43.58
CA SER A 67 -5.55 -6.02 42.95
C SER A 67 -5.79 -6.26 41.45
N SER A 68 -6.62 -7.25 41.15
CA SER A 68 -7.30 -7.37 39.85
C SER A 68 -8.26 -6.19 39.68
N GLU A 69 -7.76 -5.06 39.20
CA GLU A 69 -8.60 -4.19 38.38
C GLU A 69 -8.90 -5.00 37.12
N SER A 70 -10.02 -5.71 37.16
CA SER A 70 -10.66 -6.20 35.95
C SER A 70 -10.96 -4.96 35.11
N THR A 71 -10.11 -4.66 34.14
CA THR A 71 -10.48 -3.77 33.05
C THR A 71 -11.58 -4.51 32.29
N GLU A 72 -12.81 -4.34 32.76
CA GLU A 72 -14.02 -4.75 32.07
C GLU A 72 -14.01 -3.97 30.76
N LEU A 73 -13.62 -4.66 29.68
CA LEU A 73 -13.66 -4.07 28.34
C LEU A 73 -15.14 -3.87 28.00
N ASP A 74 -15.54 -2.61 27.87
CA ASP A 74 -16.89 -2.26 27.48
C ASP A 74 -17.13 -2.69 26.03
N PHE A 75 -17.81 -3.83 25.85
CA PHE A 75 -18.26 -4.31 24.54
C PHE A 75 -19.54 -3.60 24.08
N LYS A 76 -20.00 -2.58 24.81
CA LYS A 76 -21.15 -1.79 24.41
C LYS A 76 -20.82 -1.02 23.13
N SER A 77 -21.67 -1.20 22.14
CA SER A 77 -21.62 -0.40 20.92
C SER A 77 -21.83 1.07 21.28
N HIS A 78 -20.79 1.89 21.19
CA HIS A 78 -20.87 3.34 21.41
C HIS A 78 -21.57 4.10 20.26
N ASN A 79 -21.95 3.39 19.20
CA ASN A 79 -22.67 3.93 18.05
C ASN A 79 -24.15 3.51 18.09
N GLN A 80 -24.75 3.54 19.29
CA GLN A 80 -26.21 3.48 19.44
C GLN A 80 -26.80 4.81 18.95
N ASN A 81 -26.83 4.97 17.63
CA ASN A 81 -27.69 5.97 17.03
C ASN A 81 -29.11 5.55 17.40
N GLU A 82 -29.78 6.31 18.26
CA GLU A 82 -31.22 6.19 18.45
C GLU A 82 -31.85 6.33 17.06
N VAL A 83 -32.20 5.19 16.47
CA VAL A 83 -33.03 5.16 15.27
C VAL A 83 -34.39 5.61 15.76
N LYS A 84 -34.59 6.93 15.80
CA LYS A 84 -35.94 7.50 15.87
C LYS A 84 -36.66 6.88 14.69
N GLU A 85 -37.55 5.95 15.02
CA GLU A 85 -38.52 5.32 14.14
C GLU A 85 -39.48 6.41 13.66
N THR A 86 -38.91 7.29 12.84
CA THR A 86 -39.65 8.12 11.92
C THR A 86 -40.27 7.14 10.95
N ASN A 87 -41.55 7.35 10.59
CA ASN A 87 -42.23 6.59 9.56
C ASN A 87 -41.46 6.77 8.24
N GLN A 88 -40.38 6.03 8.05
CA GLN A 88 -39.46 6.14 6.94
C GLN A 88 -40.19 5.54 5.75
N THR A 89 -40.68 6.42 4.88
CA THR A 89 -41.12 6.04 3.54
C THR A 89 -40.00 5.21 2.90
N ILE A 90 -40.30 3.94 2.59
CA ILE A 90 -39.34 3.04 1.93
C ILE A 90 -38.92 3.72 0.63
N LYS A 91 -37.68 4.21 0.58
CA LYS A 91 -37.10 4.75 -0.65
C LYS A 91 -36.71 3.58 -1.53
N TYR A 92 -37.42 3.43 -2.65
CA TYR A 92 -37.03 2.49 -3.68
C TYR A 92 -35.82 3.03 -4.43
N PHE A 93 -34.78 2.20 -4.54
CA PHE A 93 -33.58 2.52 -5.30
C PHE A 93 -33.52 1.59 -6.50
N GLU A 94 -33.38 2.15 -7.69
CA GLU A 94 -33.21 1.38 -8.91
C GLU A 94 -31.84 0.67 -8.90
N PRO A 95 -31.70 -0.46 -9.62
CA PRO A 95 -30.40 -1.09 -9.84
C PRO A 95 -29.43 -0.14 -10.56
N CYS A 96 -28.15 -0.15 -10.17
CA CYS A 96 -27.09 0.50 -10.91
C CYS A 96 -26.85 -0.23 -12.24
N ASP A 97 -26.34 0.48 -13.25
CA ASP A 97 -25.77 -0.16 -14.44
C ASP A 97 -24.63 -1.12 -14.05
N LEU A 98 -24.52 -2.24 -14.74
CA LEU A 98 -23.48 -3.24 -14.52
C LEU A 98 -22.07 -2.66 -14.70
N SER A 99 -21.92 -1.65 -15.57
CA SER A 99 -20.67 -0.91 -15.76
C SER A 99 -20.17 -0.21 -14.49
N LEU A 100 -21.07 0.09 -13.56
CA LEU A 100 -20.78 0.77 -12.29
C LEU A 100 -20.54 -0.20 -11.12
N SER A 101 -20.68 -1.51 -11.34
CA SER A 101 -20.51 -2.52 -10.27
C SER A 101 -19.10 -2.51 -9.65
N GLU A 102 -18.09 -2.17 -10.43
CA GLU A 102 -16.68 -2.03 -10.00
C GLU A 102 -16.26 -0.57 -9.77
N TYR A 103 -17.18 0.37 -9.89
CA TYR A 103 -16.87 1.79 -9.76
C TYR A 103 -16.54 2.16 -8.31
N THR A 104 -15.31 2.61 -8.06
CA THR A 104 -14.83 3.05 -6.75
C THR A 104 -14.64 4.59 -6.72
N PRO A 105 -15.72 5.36 -6.51
CA PRO A 105 -15.72 6.81 -6.72
C PRO A 105 -14.70 7.59 -5.89
N CYS A 106 -14.36 7.12 -4.68
CA CYS A 106 -13.36 7.76 -3.82
C CYS A 106 -11.91 7.48 -4.22
N GLU A 107 -11.67 6.44 -5.00
CA GLU A 107 -10.35 5.97 -5.44
C GLU A 107 -10.16 6.14 -6.95
N ASP A 108 -11.02 6.95 -7.59
CA ASP A 108 -10.96 7.23 -9.02
C ASP A 108 -9.65 7.95 -9.39
N ARG A 109 -8.83 7.28 -10.19
CA ARG A 109 -7.55 7.78 -10.70
C ARG A 109 -7.70 9.07 -11.49
N GLN A 110 -8.77 9.23 -12.26
CA GLN A 110 -9.00 10.44 -13.06
C GLN A 110 -9.32 11.62 -12.16
N ARG A 111 -10.15 11.41 -11.14
CA ARG A 111 -10.45 12.42 -10.11
C ARG A 111 -9.20 12.79 -9.31
N GLY A 112 -8.46 11.81 -8.80
CA GLY A 112 -7.23 12.06 -8.03
C GLY A 112 -6.20 12.93 -8.78
N ARG A 113 -6.08 12.74 -10.10
CA ARG A 113 -5.17 13.52 -10.96
C ARG A 113 -5.53 15.01 -11.10
N ARG A 114 -6.75 15.41 -10.74
CA ARG A 114 -7.19 16.82 -10.78
C ARG A 114 -6.68 17.64 -9.59
N PHE A 115 -6.19 16.97 -8.54
CA PHE A 115 -5.69 17.64 -7.34
C PHE A 115 -4.21 18.00 -7.46
N ASP A 116 -3.80 18.96 -6.65
CA ASP A 116 -2.42 19.42 -6.56
C ASP A 116 -1.46 18.27 -6.21
N ARG A 117 -0.24 18.34 -6.74
CA ARG A 117 0.85 17.40 -6.43
C ARG A 117 1.59 17.77 -5.15
N ASN A 118 1.42 18.98 -4.65
CA ASN A 118 1.94 19.41 -3.36
C ASN A 118 1.49 18.45 -2.26
N MET A 119 2.45 18.05 -1.42
CA MET A 119 2.24 17.10 -0.32
C MET A 119 1.60 15.75 -0.75
N MET A 120 1.70 15.39 -2.03
CA MET A 120 1.08 14.17 -2.57
C MET A 120 -0.45 14.14 -2.45
N LYS A 121 -1.13 15.29 -2.39
CA LYS A 121 -2.60 15.35 -2.28
C LYS A 121 -3.32 14.53 -3.36
N TYR A 122 -2.81 14.51 -4.59
CA TYR A 122 -3.35 13.66 -5.68
C TYR A 122 -3.41 12.14 -5.40
N ARG A 123 -2.71 11.64 -4.36
CA ARG A 123 -2.71 10.22 -3.94
C ARG A 123 -3.70 9.92 -2.81
N GLU A 124 -4.35 10.94 -2.26
CA GLU A 124 -5.35 10.79 -1.19
C GLU A 124 -6.71 10.30 -1.75
N ARG A 125 -7.61 9.91 -0.83
CA ARG A 125 -8.99 9.51 -1.16
C ARG A 125 -9.81 10.76 -1.44
N HIS A 126 -10.28 10.91 -2.68
CA HIS A 126 -11.08 12.06 -3.11
C HIS A 126 -12.49 11.60 -3.42
N CYS A 127 -13.35 11.55 -2.41
CA CYS A 127 -14.74 11.15 -2.57
C CYS A 127 -15.55 12.21 -3.36
N PRO A 128 -16.60 11.79 -4.07
CA PRO A 128 -17.54 12.71 -4.70
C PRO A 128 -18.25 13.59 -3.68
N SER A 129 -18.73 14.74 -4.14
CA SER A 129 -19.64 15.56 -3.33
C SER A 129 -21.01 14.88 -3.22
N LYS A 130 -21.86 15.32 -2.28
CA LYS A 130 -23.18 14.69 -2.03
C LYS A 130 -24.06 14.65 -3.28
N ASP A 131 -23.95 15.65 -4.14
CA ASP A 131 -24.73 15.78 -5.37
C ASP A 131 -24.22 14.86 -6.49
N GLU A 132 -22.99 14.35 -6.38
CA GLU A 132 -22.37 13.42 -7.32
C GLU A 132 -22.50 11.96 -6.86
N LEU A 133 -23.10 11.71 -5.70
CA LEU A 133 -23.32 10.36 -5.19
C LEU A 133 -24.40 9.65 -5.99
N LEU A 134 -24.09 8.43 -6.42
CA LEU A 134 -25.03 7.54 -7.07
C LEU A 134 -25.92 6.89 -6.01
N TYR A 135 -27.23 6.98 -6.23
CA TYR A 135 -28.25 6.38 -5.35
C TYR A 135 -28.92 5.22 -6.06
N CYS A 136 -28.23 4.09 -6.11
CA CYS A 136 -28.70 2.88 -6.78
C CYS A 136 -28.20 1.62 -6.05
N LEU A 137 -28.86 0.48 -6.30
CA LEU A 137 -28.48 -0.81 -5.74
C LEU A 137 -27.49 -1.51 -6.66
N ILE A 138 -26.35 -1.96 -6.13
CA ILE A 138 -25.37 -2.72 -6.91
C ILE A 138 -25.97 -4.10 -7.24
N PRO A 139 -26.17 -4.45 -8.52
CA PRO A 139 -26.75 -5.73 -8.88
C PRO A 139 -25.78 -6.89 -8.58
N PRO A 140 -26.29 -8.10 -8.36
CA PRO A 140 -25.45 -9.28 -8.21
C PRO A 140 -24.67 -9.55 -9.52
N PRO A 141 -23.43 -10.07 -9.44
CA PRO A 141 -22.68 -10.48 -10.62
C PRO A 141 -23.42 -11.58 -11.41
N PRO A 142 -23.19 -11.69 -12.74
CA PRO A 142 -23.79 -12.74 -13.54
C PRO A 142 -23.41 -14.12 -13.02
N ASN A 143 -24.40 -15.02 -12.91
CA ASN A 143 -24.28 -16.38 -12.38
C ASN A 143 -24.05 -16.49 -10.85
N TYR A 144 -24.22 -15.41 -10.08
CA TYR A 144 -24.23 -15.50 -8.63
C TYR A 144 -25.43 -16.35 -8.14
N LYS A 145 -25.18 -17.33 -7.28
CA LYS A 145 -26.21 -18.20 -6.70
C LYS A 145 -26.37 -17.89 -5.21
N ILE A 146 -27.61 -17.79 -4.77
CA ILE A 146 -27.94 -17.66 -3.35
C ILE A 146 -27.74 -19.05 -2.72
N PRO A 147 -27.00 -19.16 -1.60
CA PRO A 147 -26.74 -20.43 -0.92
C PRO A 147 -28.02 -21.05 -0.33
#